data_AF-A0A934BLB0-F1
#
_entry.id   AF-A0A934BLB0-F1
#
_cell.length_a   1.000
_cell.length_b   1.000
_cell.length_c   1.000
_cell.angle_alpha   90.00
_cell.angle_beta   90.00
_cell.angle_gamma   90.00
#
_symmetry.space_group_name_H-M   'P 1'
#
loop_
_entity.id
_entity.type
_entity.pdbx_description
1 polymer ?
#
loop_
_entity_poly.entity_id
_entity_poly.type
_entity_poly.pdbx_seq_one_letter_code
_entity_poly.pdbx_strand_id
1 'polypeptide(L)'
;MPEFRYSKGRILESLAFITKEMGEFESDYELKTWQEYSTDTKLQKLIDRTIENILTAVVEVSGVILTEKDIEADSYPDVMRKTGGCFGFNEGEKEILAKFAVQRNRLAHRYLNFRWQVVKFYVENRDILKRLAGSIYKYEKDKEG
;
A
#
# COMPACT_ATOMS: atom_id res chain seq x y z
N MET A 1 -20.14 20.72 12.92
CA MET A 1 -19.72 19.55 12.12
C MET A 1 -18.83 18.67 12.98
N PRO A 2 -19.26 17.44 13.34
CA PRO A 2 -18.46 16.49 14.13
C PRO A 2 -17.62 15.52 13.28
N GLU A 3 -17.27 15.87 12.04
CA GLU A 3 -16.81 14.89 11.04
C GLU A 3 -15.32 14.48 11.13
N PHE A 4 -14.44 15.28 11.75
CA PHE A 4 -12.98 15.00 11.72
C PHE A 4 -12.46 14.07 12.83
N ARG A 5 -13.20 13.82 13.91
CA ARG A 5 -12.70 12.93 14.99
C ARG A 5 -12.77 11.45 14.63
N TYR A 6 -13.62 11.06 13.68
CA TYR A 6 -13.83 9.66 13.30
C TYR A 6 -12.79 9.14 12.29
N SER A 7 -12.27 9.99 11.40
CA SER A 7 -11.21 9.61 10.44
C SER A 7 -9.86 9.38 11.12
N LYS A 8 -9.58 10.14 12.19
CA LYS A 8 -8.33 10.12 12.96
C LYS A 8 -7.94 8.72 13.47
N GLY A 9 -8.85 8.05 14.19
CA GLY A 9 -8.62 6.70 14.71
C GLY A 9 -8.39 5.68 13.57
N ARG A 10 -9.07 5.87 12.44
CA ARG A 10 -9.00 4.97 11.30
C ARG A 10 -7.65 5.03 10.56
N ILE A 11 -6.99 6.19 10.48
CA ILE A 11 -5.66 6.29 9.84
C ILE A 11 -4.63 5.50 10.65
N LEU A 12 -4.56 5.71 11.97
CA LEU A 12 -3.60 5.00 12.82
C LEU A 12 -3.88 3.49 12.88
N GLU A 13 -5.14 3.08 12.96
CA GLU A 13 -5.54 1.67 12.88
C GLU A 13 -5.13 1.04 11.54
N SER A 14 -5.35 1.76 10.43
CA SER A 14 -4.94 1.30 9.10
C SER A 14 -3.43 1.17 8.99
N LEU A 15 -2.67 2.13 9.52
CA LEU A 15 -1.20 2.07 9.56
C LEU A 15 -0.68 0.90 10.40
N ALA A 16 -1.32 0.62 11.54
CA ALA A 16 -0.97 -0.54 12.37
C ALA A 16 -1.23 -1.86 11.62
N PHE A 17 -2.37 -1.95 10.92
CA PHE A 17 -2.68 -3.09 10.05
C PHE A 17 -1.65 -3.24 8.92
N ILE A 18 -1.36 -2.18 8.17
CA ILE A 18 -0.37 -2.18 7.08
C ILE A 18 0.98 -2.66 7.60
N THR A 19 1.45 -2.09 8.72
CA THR A 19 2.76 -2.44 9.30
C THR A 19 2.81 -3.90 9.73
N LYS A 20 1.72 -4.43 10.29
CA LYS A 20 1.60 -5.84 10.66
C LYS A 20 1.68 -6.75 9.43
N GLU A 21 0.91 -6.48 8.38
CA GLU A 21 0.91 -7.30 7.16
C GLU A 21 2.26 -7.24 6.44
N MET A 22 2.91 -6.07 6.41
CA MET A 22 4.27 -5.93 5.87
C MET A 22 5.27 -6.77 6.68
N GLY A 23 5.14 -6.77 8.01
CA GLY A 23 5.95 -7.60 8.90
C GLY A 23 5.76 -9.10 8.67
N GLU A 24 4.52 -9.57 8.54
CA GLU A 24 4.23 -10.97 8.18
C GLU A 24 4.84 -11.34 6.82
N PHE A 25 4.74 -10.45 5.83
CA PHE A 25 5.33 -10.70 4.53
C PHE A 25 6.87 -10.86 4.60
N GLU A 26 7.52 -9.97 5.35
CA GLU A 26 8.98 -9.98 5.52
C GLU A 26 9.45 -11.24 6.26
N SER A 27 8.74 -11.68 7.30
CA SER A 27 9.13 -12.88 8.05
C SER A 27 8.87 -14.17 7.29
N ASP A 28 7.74 -14.27 6.59
CA ASP A 28 7.22 -15.56 6.14
C ASP A 28 7.41 -15.80 4.64
N TYR A 29 7.46 -14.73 3.84
CA TYR A 29 7.29 -14.81 2.38
C TYR A 29 8.40 -14.17 1.55
N GLU A 30 9.16 -13.21 2.09
CA GLU A 30 10.13 -12.40 1.33
C GLU A 30 11.14 -13.24 0.53
N LEU A 31 11.65 -14.32 1.14
CA LEU A 31 12.70 -15.15 0.55
C LEU A 31 12.16 -16.29 -0.32
N LYS A 32 10.84 -16.37 -0.53
CA LYS A 32 10.22 -17.43 -1.33
C LYS A 32 10.61 -17.31 -2.79
N THR A 33 10.93 -18.45 -3.39
CA THR A 33 11.27 -18.54 -4.81
C THR A 33 10.04 -18.74 -5.68
N TRP A 34 10.18 -18.50 -7.00
CA TRP A 34 9.13 -18.83 -7.97
C TRP A 34 8.72 -20.30 -7.89
N GLN A 35 9.69 -21.20 -7.69
CA GLN A 35 9.42 -22.63 -7.63
C GLN A 35 8.49 -22.94 -6.45
N GLU A 36 8.85 -22.54 -5.23
CA GLU A 36 8.02 -22.72 -4.03
C GLU A 36 6.62 -22.12 -4.22
N TYR A 37 6.55 -20.88 -4.71
CA TYR A 37 5.29 -20.18 -4.97
C TYR A 37 4.41 -20.91 -5.99
N SER A 38 4.99 -21.40 -7.09
CA SER A 38 4.23 -22.01 -8.20
C SER A 38 3.76 -23.43 -7.89
N THR A 39 4.45 -24.14 -7.01
CA THR A 39 4.11 -25.53 -6.65
C THR A 39 3.19 -25.65 -5.44
N ASP A 40 3.04 -24.59 -4.63
CA ASP A 40 2.18 -24.57 -3.45
C ASP A 40 1.03 -23.55 -3.62
N THR A 41 -0.17 -24.06 -3.92
CA THR A 41 -1.38 -23.22 -4.10
C THR A 41 -1.79 -22.50 -2.82
N LYS A 42 -1.51 -23.06 -1.63
CA LYS A 42 -1.84 -22.41 -0.36
C LYS A 42 -0.89 -21.24 -0.14
N LEU A 43 0.42 -21.46 -0.31
CA LEU A 43 1.44 -20.42 -0.21
C LEU A 43 1.17 -19.28 -1.20
N GLN A 44 0.85 -19.60 -2.46
CA GLN A 44 0.47 -18.61 -3.46
C GLN A 44 -0.67 -17.71 -2.97
N LYS A 45 -1.76 -18.29 -2.46
CA LYS A 45 -2.92 -17.53 -1.97
C LYS A 45 -2.58 -16.64 -0.78
N LEU A 46 -1.74 -17.12 0.13
CA LEU A 46 -1.30 -16.33 1.28
C LEU A 46 -0.48 -15.13 0.82
N ILE A 47 0.55 -15.35 0.00
CA ILE A 47 1.40 -14.28 -0.55
C ILE A 47 0.57 -13.25 -1.32
N ASP A 48 -0.27 -13.71 -2.25
CA ASP A 48 -1.12 -12.83 -3.07
C ASP A 48 -2.05 -12.00 -2.17
N ARG A 49 -2.65 -12.62 -1.15
CA ARG A 49 -3.61 -11.95 -0.27
C ARG A 49 -2.93 -10.94 0.65
N THR A 50 -1.79 -11.28 1.22
CA THR A 50 -1.02 -10.36 2.09
C THR A 50 -0.61 -9.11 1.30
N ILE A 51 -0.10 -9.25 0.07
CA ILE A 51 0.21 -8.09 -0.77
C ILE A 51 -1.07 -7.30 -1.11
N GLU A 52 -2.14 -7.98 -1.53
CA GLU A 52 -3.41 -7.31 -1.84
C GLU A 52 -3.95 -6.48 -0.66
N ASN A 53 -3.90 -7.04 0.55
CA ASN A 53 -4.32 -6.38 1.78
C ASN A 53 -3.50 -5.11 2.05
N ILE A 54 -2.17 -5.21 1.98
CA ILE A 54 -1.25 -4.08 2.19
C ILE A 54 -1.58 -2.97 1.19
N LEU A 55 -1.64 -3.30 -0.10
CA LEU A 55 -1.84 -2.29 -1.14
C LEU A 55 -3.24 -1.68 -1.08
N THR A 56 -4.26 -2.45 -0.69
CA THR A 56 -5.62 -1.94 -0.52
C THR A 56 -5.67 -0.92 0.61
N ALA A 57 -5.16 -1.28 1.79
CA ALA A 57 -5.15 -0.39 2.95
C ALA A 57 -4.30 0.87 2.70
N VAL A 58 -3.15 0.75 2.01
CA VAL A 58 -2.33 1.92 1.65
C VAL A 58 -3.06 2.87 0.70
N VAL A 59 -3.75 2.35 -0.33
CA VAL A 59 -4.51 3.20 -1.26
C VAL A 59 -5.66 3.90 -0.54
N GLU A 60 -6.36 3.19 0.35
CA GLU A 60 -7.48 3.75 1.12
C GLU A 60 -7.01 4.87 2.05
N VAL A 61 -5.97 4.64 2.86
CA VAL A 61 -5.44 5.67 3.76
C VAL A 61 -4.89 6.85 2.96
N SER A 62 -4.25 6.61 1.82
CA SER A 62 -3.77 7.68 0.92
C SER A 62 -4.92 8.54 0.40
N GLY A 63 -6.06 7.92 0.07
CA GLY A 63 -7.28 8.63 -0.31
C GLY A 63 -7.84 9.51 0.80
N VAL A 64 -7.85 9.00 2.05
CA VAL A 64 -8.25 9.81 3.21
C VAL A 64 -7.36 11.04 3.36
N ILE A 65 -6.03 10.89 3.21
CA ILE A 65 -5.09 12.02 3.28
C ILE A 65 -5.38 13.08 2.22
N LEU A 66 -5.71 12.68 0.99
CA LEU A 66 -6.06 13.63 -0.06
C LEU A 66 -7.36 14.37 0.23
N THR A 67 -8.39 13.64 0.70
CA THR A 67 -9.67 14.24 1.11
C THR A 67 -9.47 15.25 2.24
N GLU A 68 -8.65 14.95 3.25
CA GLU A 68 -8.35 15.88 4.34
C GLU A 68 -7.59 17.14 3.87
N LYS A 69 -6.88 17.04 2.75
CA LYS A 69 -6.15 18.15 2.12
C LYS A 69 -6.96 18.87 1.04
N ASP A 70 -8.23 18.50 0.84
CA ASP A 70 -9.09 19.03 -0.22
C ASP A 70 -8.48 18.84 -1.63
N ILE A 71 -7.86 17.68 -1.86
CA ILE A 71 -7.25 17.31 -3.14
C ILE A 71 -8.09 16.20 -3.78
N GLU A 72 -8.65 16.49 -4.95
CA GLU A 72 -9.38 15.49 -5.74
C GLU A 72 -8.41 14.55 -6.46
N ALA A 73 -8.83 13.30 -6.66
CA ALA A 73 -8.09 12.30 -7.44
C ALA A 73 -9.05 11.43 -8.27
N ASP A 74 -8.67 11.17 -9.52
CA ASP A 74 -9.57 10.56 -10.51
C ASP A 74 -9.53 9.03 -10.50
N SER A 75 -8.52 8.43 -9.86
CA SER A 75 -8.30 6.98 -9.85
C SER A 75 -7.34 6.57 -8.73
N TYR A 76 -7.26 5.28 -8.40
CA TYR A 76 -6.30 4.80 -7.39
C TYR A 76 -4.82 5.07 -7.73
N PRO A 77 -4.34 4.92 -8.98
CA PRO A 77 -2.99 5.36 -9.33
C PRO A 77 -2.78 6.86 -9.14
N ASP A 78 -3.79 7.67 -9.44
CA ASP A 78 -3.74 9.12 -9.23
C ASP A 78 -3.72 9.49 -7.74
N VAL A 79 -4.51 8.80 -6.90
CA VAL A 79 -4.46 8.90 -5.44
C VAL A 79 -3.02 8.70 -4.97
N MET A 80 -2.41 7.57 -5.32
CA MET A 80 -1.05 7.24 -4.88
C MET A 80 -0.01 8.26 -5.36
N ARG A 81 -0.14 8.74 -6.61
CA ARG A 81 0.76 9.75 -7.18
C ARG A 81 0.65 11.08 -6.44
N LYS A 82 -0.56 11.57 -6.24
CA LYS A 82 -0.85 12.85 -5.55
C LYS A 82 -0.44 12.78 -4.08
N THR A 83 -0.71 11.68 -3.38
CA THR A 83 -0.27 11.49 -2.00
C THR A 83 1.27 11.49 -1.90
N GLY A 84 1.97 10.84 -2.83
CA GLY A 84 3.43 10.95 -2.94
C GLY A 84 3.90 12.39 -3.13
N GLY A 85 3.20 13.17 -3.94
CA GLY A 85 3.42 14.62 -4.09
C GLY A 85 3.25 15.39 -2.78
N CYS A 86 2.21 15.10 -2.00
CA CYS A 86 1.97 15.74 -0.70
C CYS A 86 3.10 15.52 0.31
N PHE A 87 3.83 14.40 0.19
CA PHE A 87 4.91 14.02 1.10
C PHE A 87 6.31 14.19 0.49
N GLY A 88 6.44 14.90 -0.63
CA GLY A 88 7.73 15.28 -1.20
C GLY A 88 8.52 14.15 -1.88
N PHE A 89 7.85 13.07 -2.29
CA PHE A 89 8.50 12.02 -3.10
C PHE A 89 8.88 12.58 -4.48
N ASN A 90 9.97 12.08 -5.06
CA ASN A 90 10.41 12.48 -6.40
C ASN A 90 9.53 11.84 -7.49
N GLU A 91 9.65 12.28 -8.74
CA GLU A 91 8.76 11.83 -9.81
C GLU A 91 8.86 10.32 -10.10
N GLY A 92 10.05 9.74 -10.01
CA GLY A 92 10.23 8.29 -10.17
C GLY A 92 9.54 7.50 -9.07
N GLU A 93 9.63 7.96 -7.82
CA GLU A 93 8.95 7.34 -6.68
C GLU A 93 7.44 7.49 -6.77
N LYS A 94 6.94 8.65 -7.18
CA LYS A 94 5.50 8.87 -7.40
C LYS A 94 4.93 7.92 -8.45
N GLU A 95 5.68 7.66 -9.52
CA GLU A 95 5.27 6.70 -10.54
C GLU A 95 5.30 5.25 -10.02
N ILE A 96 6.24 4.91 -9.14
CA ILE A 96 6.24 3.61 -8.45
C ILE A 96 5.02 3.49 -7.53
N LEU A 97 4.70 4.54 -6.76
CA LEU A 97 3.49 4.60 -5.94
C LEU A 97 2.21 4.41 -6.78
N ALA A 98 2.11 5.07 -7.94
CA ALA A 98 1.00 4.87 -8.87
C ALA A 98 0.91 3.41 -9.36
N LYS A 99 2.06 2.78 -9.67
CA LYS A 99 2.14 1.38 -10.10
C LYS A 99 1.72 0.39 -9.01
N PHE A 100 1.90 0.70 -7.73
CA PHE A 100 1.36 -0.13 -6.63
C PHE A 100 -0.17 -0.26 -6.71
N ALA A 101 -0.90 0.83 -6.97
CA ALA A 101 -2.35 0.75 -7.17
C ALA A 101 -2.73 -0.13 -8.38
N VAL A 102 -1.94 -0.09 -9.45
CA VAL A 102 -2.12 -0.98 -10.61
C VAL A 102 -1.88 -2.45 -10.23
N GLN A 103 -0.84 -2.74 -9.44
CA GLN A 103 -0.57 -4.11 -8.97
C GLN A 103 -1.67 -4.64 -8.06
N ARG A 104 -2.23 -3.81 -7.19
CA ARG A 104 -3.40 -4.17 -6.37
C ARG A 104 -4.55 -4.65 -7.24
N ASN A 105 -4.86 -3.90 -8.31
CA ASN A 105 -5.93 -4.28 -9.24
C ASN A 105 -5.62 -5.62 -9.94
N ARG A 106 -4.34 -5.91 -10.24
CA ARG A 106 -3.96 -7.19 -10.84
C ARG A 106 -4.25 -8.38 -9.94
N LEU A 107 -4.00 -8.25 -8.63
CA LEU A 107 -4.30 -9.28 -7.63
C LEU A 107 -5.81 -9.43 -7.41
N ALA A 108 -6.52 -8.31 -7.19
CA ALA A 108 -7.95 -8.30 -6.91
C ALA A 108 -8.78 -8.91 -8.04
N HIS A 109 -8.44 -8.62 -9.30
CA HIS A 109 -9.10 -9.18 -10.48
C HIS A 109 -8.58 -10.57 -10.88
N ARG A 110 -7.68 -11.17 -10.09
CA ARG A 110 -7.16 -12.53 -10.27
C ARG A 110 -6.52 -12.77 -11.64
N TYR A 111 -5.80 -11.80 -12.20
CA TYR A 111 -5.06 -12.01 -13.44
C TYR A 111 -3.91 -13.01 -13.21
N LEU A 112 -4.18 -14.30 -13.42
CA LEU A 112 -3.31 -15.43 -13.05
C LEU A 112 -1.88 -15.30 -13.57
N ASN A 113 -1.71 -14.74 -14.78
CA ASN A 113 -0.42 -14.62 -15.45
C ASN A 113 0.52 -13.55 -14.83
N PHE A 114 0.00 -12.68 -13.95
CA PHE A 114 0.74 -11.53 -13.44
C PHE A 114 1.07 -11.61 -11.95
N ARG A 115 0.55 -12.62 -11.23
CA ARG A 115 0.63 -12.65 -9.76
C ARG A 115 2.08 -12.66 -9.26
N TRP A 116 2.94 -13.51 -9.82
CA TRP A 116 4.36 -13.51 -9.44
C TRP A 116 5.10 -12.22 -9.85
N GLN A 117 4.67 -11.56 -10.93
CA GLN A 117 5.22 -10.26 -11.29
C GLN A 117 4.85 -9.19 -10.25
N VAL A 118 3.64 -9.28 -9.68
CA VAL A 118 3.25 -8.43 -8.56
C VAL A 118 4.12 -8.70 -7.33
N VAL A 119 4.38 -9.97 -6.99
CA VAL A 119 5.27 -10.32 -5.87
C VAL A 119 6.66 -9.72 -6.05
N LYS A 120 7.27 -9.92 -7.22
CA LYS A 120 8.59 -9.35 -7.53
C LYS A 120 8.59 -7.83 -7.46
N PHE A 121 7.61 -7.19 -8.08
CA PHE A 121 7.45 -5.74 -8.01
C PHE A 121 7.34 -5.23 -6.57
N TYR A 122 6.54 -5.92 -5.74
CA TYR A 122 6.38 -5.57 -4.34
C TYR A 122 7.70 -5.68 -3.57
N VAL A 123 8.40 -6.81 -3.67
CA VAL A 123 9.70 -7.03 -3.02
C VAL A 123 10.72 -5.96 -3.42
N GLU A 124 10.81 -5.63 -4.71
CA GLU A 124 11.74 -4.64 -5.24
C GLU A 124 11.46 -3.20 -4.78
N ASN A 125 10.20 -2.87 -4.45
CA ASN A 125 9.77 -1.48 -4.25
C ASN A 125 9.16 -1.18 -2.87
N ARG A 126 9.04 -2.18 -1.99
CA ARG A 126 8.36 -2.05 -0.67
C ARG A 126 8.92 -0.95 0.22
N ASP A 127 10.20 -0.58 0.08
CA ASP A 127 10.80 0.48 0.88
C ASP A 127 10.18 1.85 0.59
N ILE A 128 9.66 2.06 -0.62
CA ILE A 128 8.88 3.26 -0.96
C ILE A 128 7.56 3.27 -0.18
N LEU A 129 6.88 2.12 -0.05
CA LEU A 129 5.67 2.00 0.77
C LEU A 129 5.96 2.21 2.26
N LYS A 130 7.06 1.66 2.78
CA LYS A 130 7.48 1.89 4.18
C LYS A 130 7.68 3.37 4.46
N ARG A 131 8.36 4.09 3.56
CA ARG A 131 8.54 5.53 3.68
C ARG A 131 7.22 6.28 3.59
N LEU A 132 6.31 5.89 2.71
CA LEU A 132 4.99 6.52 2.60
C LEU A 132 4.20 6.34 3.91
N ALA A 133 4.12 5.12 4.44
CA ALA A 133 3.47 4.83 5.72
C ALA A 133 4.09 5.66 6.86
N GLY A 134 5.43 5.76 6.90
CA GLY A 134 6.15 6.61 7.85
C GLY A 134 5.82 8.11 7.72
N SER A 135 5.69 8.62 6.49
CA SER A 135 5.28 10.01 6.25
C SER A 135 3.84 10.27 6.68
N ILE A 136 2.91 9.33 6.42
CA ILE A 136 1.51 9.42 6.86
C ILE A 136 1.43 9.38 8.40
N TYR A 137 2.20 8.49 9.04
CA TYR A 137 2.26 8.42 10.49
C TYR A 137 2.72 9.75 11.11
N LYS A 138 3.80 10.34 10.58
CA LYS A 138 4.30 11.64 11.04
C LYS A 138 3.25 12.73 10.86
N TYR A 139 2.63 12.79 9.68
CA TYR A 139 1.55 13.75 9.40
C TYR A 139 0.39 13.63 10.39
N GLU A 140 -0.02 12.41 10.72
CA GLU A 140 -1.10 12.19 11.67
C GLU A 140 -0.70 12.53 13.11
N LYS A 141 0.57 12.33 13.48
CA LYS A 141 1.12 12.71 14.78
C LYS A 141 1.27 14.22 14.94
N ASP A 142 1.69 14.92 13.90
CA ASP A 142 1.89 16.37 13.94
C ASP A 142 0.56 17.13 14.09
N LYS A 143 -0.58 16.52 13.74
CA LYS A 143 -1.92 17.06 14.04
C LYS A 143 -2.32 16.97 15.52
N GLU A 144 -1.60 16.19 16.33
CA GLU A 144 -1.91 16.01 17.75
C GLU A 144 -1.27 17.07 18.66
N GLY A 145 -0.31 17.84 18.15
CA GLY A 145 0.38 18.94 18.85
C GLY A 145 -0.17 20.31 18.49
#